data_AF-A0A2A5BZR9-F1
#
_entry.id   AF-A0A2A5BZR9-F1
#
_cell.length_a   1.000
_cell.length_b   1.000
_cell.length_c   1.000
_cell.angle_alpha   90.00
_cell.angle_beta   90.00
_cell.angle_gamma   90.00
#
_symmetry.space_group_name_H-M   'P 1'
#
loop_
_entity.id
_entity.type
_entity.pdbx_description
1 polymer ?
#
loop_
_entity_poly.entity_id
_entity_poly.type
_entity_poly.pdbx_seq_one_letter_code
_entity_poly.pdbx_strand_id
1 'polypeptide(L)'
;FTSLARIGITVGKEGELKLDTTVLATALDEEFDEVANLIAGDGGIGKQLDNFLKETLKSDGLIPSREKTFKAQLIDISEQRIALADRIASVEERIRRQFANMDILVAQFKSTGNFIQQQFDAINGIRPD
;
A
#
# COMPACT_ATOMS: atom_id res chain seq x y z
N PHE A 1 38.74 -4.81 25.01
CA PHE A 1 37.66 -3.80 24.81
C PHE A 1 36.24 -4.41 24.73
N THR A 2 35.19 -3.70 25.17
CA THR A 2 33.77 -4.14 25.06
C THR A 2 32.86 -3.15 24.29
N SER A 3 33.39 -2.04 23.76
CA SER A 3 32.62 -1.04 23.02
C SER A 3 33.51 -0.21 22.10
N LEU A 4 32.99 0.16 20.92
CA LEU A 4 33.63 1.06 19.93
C LEU A 4 34.02 2.42 20.51
N ALA A 5 33.28 2.88 21.52
CA ALA A 5 33.55 4.14 22.19
C ALA A 5 34.95 4.17 22.84
N ARG A 6 35.49 3.01 23.25
CA ARG A 6 36.83 2.92 23.84
C ARG A 6 37.97 3.07 22.83
N ILE A 7 37.72 2.82 21.55
CA ILE A 7 38.70 3.01 20.48
C ILE A 7 38.45 4.33 19.72
N GLY A 8 37.73 5.27 20.34
CA GLY A 8 37.46 6.60 19.78
C GLY A 8 36.28 6.65 18.80
N ILE A 9 35.51 5.58 18.61
CA ILE A 9 34.34 5.58 17.71
C ILE A 9 33.06 5.76 18.52
N THR A 10 32.38 6.89 18.37
CA THR A 10 31.13 7.21 19.06
C THR A 10 29.96 7.40 18.09
N VAL A 11 28.73 7.24 18.60
CA VAL A 11 27.50 7.49 17.84
C VAL A 11 26.98 8.87 18.22
N GLY A 12 26.87 9.76 17.23
CA GLY A 12 26.29 11.08 17.40
C GLY A 12 24.78 11.04 17.57
N LYS A 13 24.18 12.22 17.78
CA LYS A 13 22.73 12.34 18.07
C LYS A 13 21.86 11.96 16.88
N GLU A 14 22.39 12.02 15.66
CA GLU A 14 21.69 11.68 14.42
C GLU A 14 22.03 10.26 13.93
N GLY A 15 22.78 9.49 14.74
CA GLY A 15 23.22 8.14 14.38
C GLY A 15 24.50 8.10 13.54
N GLU A 16 25.16 9.24 13.33
CA GLU A 16 26.43 9.32 12.62
C GLU A 16 27.59 8.77 13.45
N LEU A 17 28.52 8.04 12.82
CA LEU A 17 29.73 7.60 13.49
C LEU A 17 30.76 8.73 13.50
N LYS A 18 31.26 9.08 14.69
CA LYS A 18 32.35 10.05 14.88
C LYS A 18 33.60 9.32 15.36
N LEU A 19 34.72 9.63 14.71
CA LEU A 19 36.03 9.09 15.06
C LEU A 19 36.87 10.16 15.75
N ASP A 20 37.28 9.88 16.98
CA ASP A 20 38.36 10.58 17.66
C ASP A 20 39.70 9.91 17.28
N THR A 21 40.45 10.55 16.40
CA THR A 21 41.72 10.01 15.89
C THR A 21 42.80 9.96 16.95
N THR A 22 42.72 10.80 17.99
CA THR A 22 43.72 10.82 19.07
C THR A 22 43.54 9.62 19.99
N VAL A 23 42.30 9.33 20.38
CA VAL A 23 41.97 8.14 21.18
C VAL A 23 42.25 6.85 20.40
N LEU A 24 41.92 6.82 19.11
CA LEU A 24 42.26 5.66 18.26
C LEU A 24 43.77 5.44 18.17
N ALA A 25 44.57 6.51 18.01
CA ALA A 25 46.02 6.40 17.94
C ALA A 25 46.60 5.82 19.24
N THR A 26 46.18 6.34 20.40
CA THR A 26 46.59 5.81 21.71
C THR A 26 46.19 4.34 21.87
N ALA A 27 44.96 3.97 21.50
CA ALA A 27 44.51 2.59 21.60
C ALA A 27 45.29 1.63 20.67
N LEU A 28 45.70 2.10 19.48
CA LEU A 28 46.53 1.31 18.56
C LEU A 28 47.97 1.17 19.04
N ASP A 29 48.53 2.19 19.69
CA ASP A 29 49.89 2.16 20.22
C ASP A 29 49.99 1.30 21.50
N GLU A 30 48.98 1.38 22.38
CA GLU A 30 49.00 0.71 23.69
C GLU A 30 48.37 -0.69 23.67
N GLU A 31 47.33 -0.91 22.85
CA GLU A 31 46.47 -2.10 22.93
C GLU A 31 46.09 -2.66 21.53
N PHE A 32 47.04 -2.67 20.59
CA PHE A 32 46.82 -3.07 19.19
C PHE A 32 46.04 -4.38 19.03
N ASP A 33 46.44 -5.44 19.75
CA ASP A 33 45.82 -6.77 19.66
C ASP A 33 44.36 -6.74 20.12
N GLU A 34 44.03 -5.91 21.12
CA GLU A 34 42.64 -5.76 21.56
C GLU A 34 41.79 -4.99 20.54
N VAL A 35 42.35 -3.96 19.90
CA VAL A 35 41.67 -3.22 18.82
C VAL A 35 41.40 -4.16 17.63
N ALA A 36 42.40 -4.94 17.23
CA ALA A 36 42.28 -5.93 16.17
C ALA A 36 41.20 -6.97 16.51
N ASN A 37 41.17 -7.49 17.73
CA ASN A 37 40.15 -8.44 18.18
C ASN A 37 38.74 -7.84 18.23
N LEU A 38 38.60 -6.58 18.66
CA LEU A 38 37.30 -5.89 18.70
C LEU A 38 36.69 -5.72 17.30
N ILE A 39 37.52 -5.40 16.30
CA ILE A 39 37.05 -5.13 14.94
C ILE A 39 36.92 -6.43 14.13
N ALA A 40 37.98 -7.23 14.10
CA ALA A 40 38.15 -8.36 13.18
C ALA A 40 38.15 -9.74 13.84
N GLY A 41 38.16 -9.81 15.18
CA GLY A 41 38.10 -11.08 15.91
C GLY A 41 36.81 -11.87 15.63
N ASP A 42 36.77 -13.13 16.08
CA ASP A 42 35.64 -14.03 15.83
C ASP A 42 34.29 -13.52 16.37
N GLY A 43 34.31 -12.77 17.47
CA GLY A 43 33.17 -12.03 18.00
C GLY A 43 33.19 -10.54 17.68
N GLY A 44 34.10 -10.10 16.82
CA GLY A 44 34.33 -8.71 16.48
C GLY A 44 33.18 -8.09 15.69
N ILE A 45 33.13 -6.76 15.70
CA ILE A 45 32.02 -5.99 15.16
C ILE A 45 31.90 -6.13 13.64
N GLY A 46 33.03 -6.31 12.94
CA GLY A 46 33.02 -6.56 11.50
C GLY A 46 32.25 -7.84 11.15
N LYS A 47 32.47 -8.93 11.87
CA LYS A 47 31.74 -10.20 11.65
C LYS A 47 30.28 -10.09 12.07
N GLN A 48 29.98 -9.40 13.17
CA GLN A 48 28.60 -9.16 13.59
C GLN A 48 27.81 -8.37 12.54
N LEU A 49 28.43 -7.31 11.99
CA LEU A 49 27.83 -6.51 10.94
C LEU A 49 27.64 -7.30 9.64
N ASP A 50 28.65 -8.07 9.22
CA ASP A 50 28.57 -8.93 8.04
C ASP A 50 27.44 -9.96 8.18
N ASN A 51 27.33 -10.63 9.33
CA ASN A 51 26.25 -11.58 9.59
C ASN A 51 24.88 -10.90 9.58
N PHE A 52 24.74 -9.73 10.21
CA PHE A 52 23.50 -8.97 10.19
C PHE A 52 23.08 -8.58 8.77
N LEU A 53 24.03 -8.09 7.96
CA LEU A 53 23.78 -7.73 6.56
C LEU A 53 23.41 -8.97 5.74
N LYS A 54 24.11 -10.09 5.90
CA LYS A 54 23.78 -11.35 5.23
C LYS A 54 22.36 -11.83 5.54
N GLU A 55 21.98 -11.88 6.82
CA GLU A 55 20.64 -12.31 7.23
C GLU A 55 19.54 -11.34 6.79
N THR A 56 19.85 -10.05 6.70
CA THR A 56 18.89 -9.02 6.28
C THR A 56 18.69 -8.99 4.77
N LEU A 57 19.77 -9.22 4.00
CA LEU A 57 19.82 -9.07 2.54
C LEU A 57 19.67 -10.39 1.77
N LYS A 58 19.76 -11.55 2.43
CA LYS A 58 19.49 -12.84 1.80
C LYS A 58 18.08 -12.87 1.21
N SER A 59 17.86 -13.77 0.26
CA SER A 59 16.62 -13.86 -0.51
C SER A 59 15.33 -14.03 0.31
N ASP A 60 15.42 -14.69 1.48
CA ASP A 60 14.35 -14.87 2.46
C ASP A 60 14.46 -13.90 3.65
N GLY A 61 15.41 -12.96 3.58
CA GLY A 61 15.67 -11.94 4.57
C GLY A 61 14.57 -10.88 4.62
N LEU A 62 14.68 -9.99 5.61
CA LEU A 62 13.66 -9.00 5.91
C LEU A 62 13.35 -8.09 4.71
N ILE A 63 14.38 -7.59 4.02
CA ILE A 63 14.19 -6.60 2.95
C ILE A 63 13.56 -7.25 1.71
N PRO A 64 14.10 -8.36 1.16
CA PRO A 64 13.48 -9.01 0.01
C PRO A 64 12.08 -9.57 0.30
N SER A 65 11.83 -10.05 1.53
CA SER A 65 10.50 -10.52 1.94
C SER A 65 9.45 -9.41 1.92
N ARG A 66 9.80 -8.23 2.44
CA ARG A 66 8.93 -7.04 2.35
C ARG A 66 8.72 -6.60 0.90
N GLU A 67 9.77 -6.59 0.09
CA GLU A 67 9.65 -6.28 -1.34
C GLU A 67 8.70 -7.24 -2.06
N LYS A 68 8.83 -8.55 -1.81
CA LYS A 68 7.94 -9.58 -2.37
C LYS A 68 6.49 -9.35 -1.94
N THR A 69 6.27 -9.01 -0.67
CA THR A 69 4.94 -8.71 -0.12
C THR A 69 4.32 -7.49 -0.81
N PHE A 70 5.08 -6.40 -0.96
CA PHE A 70 4.59 -5.21 -1.66
C PHE A 70 4.31 -5.48 -3.14
N LYS A 71 5.13 -6.28 -3.83
CA LYS A 71 4.84 -6.71 -5.20
C LYS A 71 3.55 -7.52 -5.29
N ALA A 72 3.33 -8.46 -4.36
CA ALA A 72 2.09 -9.23 -4.31
C ALA A 72 0.86 -8.35 -4.06
N GLN A 73 0.96 -7.38 -3.13
CA GLN A 73 -0.09 -6.40 -2.87
C GLN A 73 -0.39 -5.54 -4.11
N LEU A 74 0.63 -5.12 -4.87
CA LEU A 74 0.42 -4.38 -6.11
C LEU A 74 -0.34 -5.20 -7.17
N ILE A 75 -0.04 -6.50 -7.27
CA ILE A 75 -0.76 -7.42 -8.18
C ILE A 75 -2.21 -7.57 -7.75
N ASP A 76 -2.46 -7.86 -6.47
CA ASP A 76 -3.82 -8.00 -5.91
C ASP A 76 -4.66 -6.73 -6.10
N ILE A 77 -4.09 -5.56 -5.82
CA ILE A 77 -4.75 -4.27 -6.09
C ILE A 77 -5.08 -4.11 -7.58
N SER A 78 -4.19 -4.55 -8.47
CA SER A 78 -4.43 -4.47 -9.92
C SER A 78 -5.59 -5.35 -10.35
N GLU A 79 -5.66 -6.59 -9.83
CA GLU A 79 -6.77 -7.51 -10.08
C GLU A 79 -8.10 -6.99 -9.52
N GLN A 80 -8.09 -6.44 -8.31
CA GLN A 80 -9.26 -5.82 -7.69
C GLN A 80 -9.79 -4.63 -8.52
N ARG A 81 -8.91 -3.85 -9.13
CA ARG A 81 -9.30 -2.74 -10.02
C ARG A 81 -9.98 -3.24 -11.30
N ILE A 82 -9.51 -4.34 -11.88
CA ILE A 82 -10.14 -4.96 -13.06
C ILE A 82 -11.53 -5.48 -12.70
N ALA A 83 -11.64 -6.25 -11.62
CA ALA A 83 -12.91 -6.79 -11.15
C ALA A 83 -13.93 -5.68 -10.80
N LEU A 84 -13.47 -4.56 -10.22
CA LEU A 84 -14.31 -3.40 -9.96
C LEU A 84 -14.79 -2.74 -11.26
N ALA A 85 -13.91 -2.60 -12.26
CA ALA A 85 -14.29 -2.03 -13.56
C ALA A 85 -15.40 -2.87 -14.24
N ASP A 86 -15.25 -4.19 -14.25
CA ASP A 86 -16.26 -5.10 -14.79
C ASP A 86 -17.60 -4.99 -14.03
N ARG A 87 -17.53 -4.88 -12.69
CA ARG A 87 -18.72 -4.67 -11.87
C ARG A 87 -19.41 -3.35 -12.18
N ILE A 88 -18.65 -2.26 -12.36
CA ILE A 88 -19.21 -0.95 -12.73
C ILE A 88 -19.91 -1.04 -14.08
N ALA A 89 -19.29 -1.67 -15.10
CA ALA A 89 -19.88 -1.85 -16.42
C ALA A 89 -21.21 -2.64 -16.35
N SER A 90 -21.24 -3.73 -15.59
CA SER A 90 -22.46 -4.53 -15.39
C SER A 90 -23.57 -3.76 -14.67
N VAL A 91 -23.21 -2.98 -13.65
CA VAL A 91 -24.16 -2.12 -12.92
C VAL A 91 -24.72 -1.05 -13.85
N GLU A 92 -23.88 -0.41 -14.65
CA GLU A 92 -24.30 0.59 -15.63
C GLU A 92 -25.27 0.01 -16.65
N GLU A 93 -24.96 -1.15 -17.24
CA GLU A 93 -25.83 -1.81 -18.20
C GLU A 93 -27.21 -2.12 -17.57
N ARG A 94 -27.21 -2.64 -16.34
CA ARG A 94 -28.46 -2.94 -15.62
C ARG A 94 -29.28 -1.66 -15.39
N ILE A 95 -28.65 -0.55 -14.99
CA ILE A 95 -29.32 0.73 -14.79
C ILE A 95 -29.89 1.24 -16.12
N ARG A 96 -29.13 1.17 -17.22
CA ARG A 96 -29.61 1.57 -18.56
C ARG A 96 -30.85 0.77 -18.98
N ARG A 97 -30.85 -0.55 -18.77
CA ARG A 97 -32.02 -1.40 -19.04
C ARG A 97 -33.22 -1.04 -18.16
N GLN A 98 -33.00 -0.79 -16.87
CA GLN A 98 -34.06 -0.36 -15.95
C GLN A 98 -34.66 0.97 -16.39
N PHE A 99 -33.83 1.93 -16.79
CA PHE A 99 -34.29 3.23 -17.27
C PHE A 99 -35.12 3.10 -18.56
N ALA A 100 -34.67 2.33 -19.54
CA ALA A 100 -35.43 2.07 -20.76
C ALA A 100 -36.80 1.42 -20.47
N ASN A 101 -36.86 0.48 -19.52
CA ASN A 101 -38.13 -0.12 -19.10
C ASN A 101 -39.04 0.90 -18.39
N MET A 102 -38.47 1.78 -17.55
CA MET A 102 -39.22 2.85 -16.90
C MET A 102 -39.80 3.84 -17.93
N ASP A 103 -39.07 4.15 -19.01
CA ASP A 103 -39.58 5.00 -20.09
C ASP A 103 -40.78 4.38 -20.79
N ILE A 104 -40.75 3.07 -21.05
CA ILE A 104 -41.88 2.32 -21.61
C ILE A 104 -43.09 2.37 -20.67
N LEU A 105 -42.88 2.12 -19.37
CA LEU A 105 -43.95 2.17 -18.37
C LEU A 105 -44.55 3.57 -18.25
N VAL A 106 -43.74 4.63 -18.28
CA VAL A 106 -44.21 6.02 -18.26
C VAL A 106 -45.01 6.34 -19.53
N ALA A 107 -44.57 5.90 -20.70
CA ALA A 107 -45.32 6.06 -21.94
C ALA A 107 -46.68 5.35 -21.88
N GLN A 108 -46.71 4.12 -21.33
CA GLN A 108 -47.94 3.37 -21.12
C GLN A 108 -48.89 4.08 -20.14
N PHE A 109 -48.38 4.59 -19.01
CA PHE A 109 -49.19 5.36 -18.07
C PHE A 109 -49.74 6.65 -18.68
N LYS A 110 -48.96 7.37 -19.51
CA LYS A 110 -49.46 8.54 -20.25
C LYS A 110 -50.58 8.16 -21.20
N SER A 111 -50.44 7.06 -21.95
CA SER A 111 -51.50 6.57 -22.85
C SER A 111 -52.78 6.21 -22.09
N THR A 112 -52.65 5.51 -20.96
CA THR A 112 -53.80 5.15 -20.11
C THR A 112 -54.46 6.39 -19.50
N GLY A 113 -53.66 7.35 -19.03
CA GLY A 113 -54.17 8.63 -18.51
C GLY A 113 -54.95 9.42 -19.56
N ASN A 114 -54.42 9.51 -20.78
CA ASN A 114 -55.10 10.15 -21.91
C ASN A 114 -56.43 9.45 -22.25
N PHE A 115 -56.46 8.11 -22.24
CA PHE A 115 -57.68 7.35 -22.47
C PHE A 115 -58.73 7.62 -21.39
N ILE A 116 -58.34 7.61 -20.11
CA ILE A 116 -59.27 7.92 -18.99
C ILE A 116 -59.79 9.35 -19.10
N GLN A 117 -58.93 10.32 -19.44
CA GLN A 117 -59.35 11.71 -19.64
C GLN A 117 -60.40 11.83 -20.75
N GLN A 118 -60.19 11.17 -21.89
CA GLN A 118 -61.16 11.16 -22.98
C GLN A 118 -62.52 10.57 -22.57
N GLN A 119 -62.51 9.51 -21.75
CA GLN A 119 -63.76 8.93 -21.22
C GLN A 119 -64.47 9.91 -20.27
N PHE A 120 -63.72 10.62 -19.42
CA PHE A 120 -64.28 11.61 -18.50
C PHE A 120 -64.86 12.83 -19.25
N ASP A 121 -64.14 13.35 -20.25
CA ASP A 121 -64.61 14.44 -21.09
C ASP A 121 -65.85 14.05 -21.89
N ALA A 122 -65.92 12.81 -22.39
CA ALA A 122 -67.12 12.28 -23.04
C ALA A 122 -68.31 12.21 -22.08
N ILE A 123 -68.10 11.75 -20.84
CA ILE A 123 -69.17 11.68 -19.83
C ILE A 123 -69.66 13.08 -19.42
N ASN A 124 -68.75 14.06 -19.28
CA ASN A 124 -69.12 15.44 -18.95
C ASN A 124 -69.77 16.18 -20.13
N GLY A 125 -69.32 15.93 -21.36
CA GLY A 125 -69.93 16.49 -22.58
C GLY A 125 -71.31 15.92 -22.90
N ILE A 126 -71.68 14.77 -22.30
CA ILE A 126 -73.02 14.15 -22.41
C ILE A 126 -74.01 14.73 -21.37
N ARG A 127 -73.60 15.60 -20.44
CA ARG A 127 -74.51 16.39 -19.59
C ARG A 127 -74.63 17.84 -20.10
N PRO A 128 -75.61 18.14 -20.99
CA PRO A 128 -76.21 19.46 -21.06
C PRO A 128 -77.13 19.66 -19.83
N ASP A 129 -77.35 20.93 -19.48
CA ASP A 129 -78.14 21.43 -18.33
C ASP A 129 -79.46 20.67 -18.05
#